data_AF-A0A9X9BRY5-F1
#
_entry.id   AF-A0A9X9BRY5-F1
#
_cell.length_a   1.000
_cell.length_b   1.000
_cell.length_c   1.000
_cell.angle_alpha   90.00
_cell.angle_beta   90.00
_cell.angle_gamma   90.00
#
_symmetry.space_group_name_H-M   'P 1'
#
loop_
_entity.id
_entity.type
_entity.pdbx_description
1 polymer ?
#
loop_
_entity_poly.entity_id
_entity_poly.type
_entity_poly.pdbx_seq_one_letter_code
_entity_poly.pdbx_strand_id
1 'polypeptide(L)' 'MTARGAKDPSCILIRMSEVTKIVGLARPTIYKLLRNPESKFPRPVKLTEATGKSAPVAWVLSEVQDWTRTRIRR' A
#
# COMPACT_ATOMS: atom_id res chain seq x y z
N MET A 1 -25.21 10.44 17.61
CA MET A 1 -24.57 9.49 16.68
C MET A 1 -23.05 9.66 16.79
N THR A 2 -22.42 8.97 17.74
CA THR A 2 -20.96 9.00 17.90
C THR A 2 -20.34 8.09 16.84
N ALA A 3 -19.56 8.68 15.94
CA ALA A 3 -18.77 7.93 14.96
C ALA A 3 -17.85 6.96 15.73
N ARG A 4 -18.06 5.65 15.57
CA ARG A 4 -17.16 4.62 16.09
C ARG A 4 -15.77 4.90 15.52
N GLY A 5 -14.78 4.96 16.41
CA GLY A 5 -13.44 5.51 16.18
C GLY A 5 -12.85 5.15 14.82
N ALA A 6 -12.68 6.18 13.98
CA ALA A 6 -11.88 6.06 12.78
C ALA A 6 -10.45 5.72 13.22
N LYS A 7 -9.96 4.55 12.81
CA LYS A 7 -8.56 4.19 13.03
C LYS A 7 -7.68 5.10 12.17
N ASP A 8 -6.57 5.58 12.73
CA ASP A 8 -5.61 6.39 11.98
C ASP A 8 -5.09 5.59 10.77
N PRO A 9 -5.32 6.05 9.52
CA PRO A 9 -4.88 5.34 8.32
C PRO A 9 -3.35 5.18 8.23
N SER A 10 -2.58 5.99 8.96
CA SER A 10 -1.12 5.88 9.04
C SER A 10 -0.65 4.70 9.89
N CYS A 11 -1.52 4.16 10.74
CA CYS A 11 -1.24 2.98 11.57
C CYS A 11 -1.96 1.72 11.05
N ILE A 12 -2.61 1.78 9.88
CA ILE A 12 -3.30 0.64 9.27
C ILE A 12 -2.43 0.01 8.19
N LEU A 13 -2.15 -1.28 8.35
CA LEU A 13 -1.45 -2.08 7.36
C LEU A 13 -2.43 -2.89 6.51
N ILE A 14 -2.31 -2.76 5.19
CA ILE A 14 -3.15 -3.46 4.20
C ILE A 14 -2.35 -4.44 3.36
N ARG A 15 -3.01 -5.53 2.94
CA ARG A 15 -2.40 -6.57 2.09
C ARG A 15 -2.54 -6.22 0.61
N MET A 16 -1.79 -6.92 -0.23
CA MET A 16 -1.78 -6.74 -1.69
C MET A 16 -3.19 -6.72 -2.32
N SER A 17 -4.12 -7.54 -1.84
CA SER A 17 -5.51 -7.56 -2.34
C SER A 17 -6.23 -6.22 -2.16
N GLU A 18 -6.01 -5.53 -1.05
CA GLU A 18 -6.59 -4.21 -0.79
C GLU A 18 -5.87 -3.13 -1.58
N VAL A 19 -4.53 -3.21 -1.67
CA VAL A 19 -3.74 -2.30 -2.52
C VAL A 19 -4.26 -2.32 -3.95
N THR A 20 -4.46 -3.51 -4.54
CA THR A 20 -4.98 -3.64 -5.91
C THR A 20 -6.37 -3.01 -6.07
N LYS A 21 -7.24 -3.11 -5.06
CA LYS A 21 -8.59 -2.51 -5.09
C LYS A 21 -8.52 -0.98 -5.02
N ILE A 22 -7.66 -0.43 -4.16
CA ILE A 22 -7.53 1.02 -3.95
C ILE A 22 -6.88 1.70 -5.16
N VAL A 23 -5.81 1.11 -5.71
CA VAL A 23 -5.05 1.73 -6.81
C VAL A 23 -5.60 1.39 -8.19
N GLY A 24 -6.47 0.38 -8.31
CA GLY A 24 -7.04 -0.07 -9.59
C GLY A 24 -6.03 -0.77 -10.52
N LEU A 25 -4.86 -1.18 -10.02
CA LEU A 25 -3.82 -1.84 -10.80
C LEU A 25 -3.72 -3.32 -10.46
N ALA A 26 -3.46 -4.15 -11.48
CA ALA A 26 -3.17 -5.56 -11.30
C ALA A 26 -1.80 -5.79 -10.63
N ARG A 27 -1.65 -6.92 -9.92
CA ARG A 27 -0.40 -7.30 -9.21
C ARG A 27 0.86 -7.24 -10.09
N PRO A 28 0.86 -7.71 -11.36
CA PRO A 28 2.05 -7.60 -12.22
C PRO A 28 2.53 -6.16 -12.41
N THR A 29 1.61 -5.20 -12.52
CA THR A 29 1.92 -3.78 -12.65
C THR A 29 2.50 -3.23 -11.35
N ILE A 30 1.93 -3.59 -10.20
CA ILE A 30 2.48 -3.22 -8.89
C ILE A 30 3.91 -3.73 -8.74
N TYR A 31 4.20 -4.97 -9.12
CA TYR A 31 5.56 -5.50 -9.09
C TYR A 31 6.52 -4.74 -10.02
N LYS A 32 6.05 -4.26 -11.19
CA LYS A 32 6.85 -3.38 -12.06
C LYS A 32 7.15 -2.04 -11.37
N LEU A 33 6.17 -1.44 -10.71
CA LEU A 33 6.36 -0.20 -9.94
C LEU A 33 7.35 -0.41 -8.79
N LEU A 34 7.24 -1.51 -8.04
CA LEU A 34 8.19 -1.83 -6.97
C LEU A 34 9.62 -2.05 -7.48
N ARG A 35 9.80 -2.52 -8.71
CA ARG A 35 11.13 -2.62 -9.34
C ARG A 35 11.66 -1.29 -9.86
N ASN A 36 10.81 -0.28 -10.04
CA ASN A 36 11.21 1.05 -10.51
C ASN A 36 11.35 2.03 -9.32
N PRO A 37 12.57 2.45 -8.95
CA PRO A 37 12.79 3.45 -7.90
C PRO A 37 12.09 4.79 -8.14
N GLU A 38 11.92 5.20 -9.40
CA GLU A 38 11.32 6.49 -9.77
C GLU A 38 9.80 6.51 -9.67
N SER A 39 9.16 5.34 -9.50
CA SER A 39 7.70 5.22 -9.49
C SER A 39 7.01 5.94 -8.32
N LYS A 40 7.78 6.25 -7.26
CA LYS A 40 7.29 6.77 -5.97
C LYS A 40 6.17 5.91 -5.36
N PHE A 41 6.01 4.66 -5.80
CA PHE A 41 4.98 3.76 -5.30
C PHE A 41 5.32 3.34 -3.86
N PRO A 42 4.32 3.26 -2.95
CA PRO A 42 4.55 2.89 -1.56
C PRO A 42 5.30 1.58 -1.40
N ARG A 43 6.29 1.58 -0.50
CA ARG A 43 7.14 0.40 -0.25
C ARG A 43 6.46 -0.52 0.77
N PRO A 44 6.50 -1.84 0.56
CA PRO A 44 5.98 -2.77 1.54
C PRO A 44 6.82 -2.76 2.83
N VAL A 45 6.13 -2.82 3.95
CA VAL A 45 6.70 -3.07 5.28
C VAL A 45 6.71 -4.59 5.54
N LYS A 46 7.83 -5.12 6.04
CA LYS A 46 7.92 -6.51 6.49
C LYS A 46 7.13 -6.68 7.79
N LEU A 47 6.36 -7.76 7.90
CA LEU A 47 5.57 -8.06 9.10
C LEU A 47 6.28 -8.96 10.11
N THR A 48 7.43 -9.50 9.71
CA THR A 48 8.24 -10.44 10.49
C THR A 48 9.71 -10.19 10.19
N GLU A 49 10.59 -10.61 11.10
CA GLU A 49 12.05 -10.57 10.91
C GLU A 49 12.58 -11.48 9.78
N ALA A 50 11.75 -12.39 9.28
CA ALA A 50 12.12 -13.26 8.17
C ALA A 50 12.54 -12.45 6.93
N THR A 51 13.72 -12.77 6.38
CA THR A 51 14.32 -12.07 5.23
C THR A 51 14.14 -12.79 3.90
N GLY A 52 13.45 -13.94 3.89
CA GLY A 52 13.20 -14.72 2.68
C GLY A 52 12.30 -14.02 1.65
N LYS A 53 12.37 -14.45 0.38
CA LYS A 53 11.55 -13.93 -0.74
C LYS A 53 10.03 -14.00 -0.49
N SER A 54 9.59 -14.89 0.40
CA SER A 54 8.19 -15.12 0.75
C SER A 54 7.80 -14.55 2.12
N ALA A 55 8.66 -13.73 2.73
CA ALA A 55 8.33 -13.09 4.00
C ALA A 55 7.04 -12.25 3.84
N PRO A 56 6.10 -12.34 4.79
CA PRO A 56 4.85 -11.61 4.70
C PRO A 56 5.10 -10.10 4.76
N VAL A 57 4.47 -9.38 3.84
CA VAL A 57 4.52 -7.91 3.77
C VAL A 57 3.12 -7.29 3.77
N ALA A 58 3.07 -6.00 4.08
CA ALA A 58 1.90 -5.13 3.98
C ALA A 58 2.31 -3.71 3.56
N TRP A 59 1.33 -2.83 3.32
CA TRP A 59 1.52 -1.42 2.99
C TRP A 59 0.76 -0.54 3.99
N VAL A 60 1.27 0.66 4.26
CA VAL A 60 0.55 1.65 5.05
C VAL A 60 -0.61 2.20 4.22
N LEU A 61 -1.82 2.21 4.79
CA LEU A 61 -3.02 2.65 4.08
C LEU A 61 -2.94 4.10 3.62
N SER A 62 -2.47 5.02 4.49
CA SER A 62 -2.34 6.44 4.15
C SER A 62 -1.40 6.66 2.96
N GLU A 63 -0.24 6.00 2.92
CA GLU A 63 0.71 6.10 1.80
C GLU A 63 0.10 5.65 0.46
N VAL A 64 -0.67 4.55 0.49
CA VAL A 64 -1.37 4.04 -0.70
C VAL A 64 -2.45 5.03 -1.16
N GLN A 65 -3.23 5.58 -0.23
CA GLN A 65 -4.24 6.59 -0.54
C GLN A 65 -3.62 7.87 -1.10
N ASP A 66 -2.51 8.34 -0.52
CA ASP A 66 -1.81 9.54 -0.97
C ASP A 66 -1.22 9.35 -2.36
N TRP A 67 -0.60 8.20 -2.64
CA TRP A 67 -0.14 7.87 -3.99
C TRP A 67 -1.31 7.90 -4.99
N THR A 68 -2.46 7.31 -4.66
CA THR A 68 -3.65 7.36 -5.51
C THR A 68 -4.14 8.79 -5.75
N ARG A 69 -4.15 9.64 -4.71
CA ARG A 69 -4.54 11.06 -4.83
C ARG A 69 -3.65 11.82 -5.81
N THR A 70 -2.35 11.52 -5.89
CA THR A 70 -1.45 12.15 -6.88
C THR A 70 -1.84 11.89 -8.33
N ARG A 71 -2.65 10.85 -8.60
CA ARG A 71 -3.14 10.51 -9.95
C ARG A 71 -4.52 11.09 -10.25
N ILE A 72 -5.28 11.44 -9.21
CA ILE A 72 -6.62 12.05 -9.35
C ILE A 72 -6.49 13.56 -9.52
N ARG A 73 -5.55 14.19 -8.80
CA ARG A 73 -5.33 15.63 -8.87
C ARG A 73 -4.81 15.99 -10.26
N ARG A 74 -5.68 16.60 -11.07
CA ARG A 74 -5.39 17.18 -12.39
C ARG A 74 -4.88 18.60 -12.24
#